data_AF-A0A9D0KLV1-F1
#
_entry.id   AF-A0A9D0KLV1-F1
#
_cell.length_a   1.000
_cell.length_b   1.000
_cell.length_c   1.000
_cell.angle_alpha   90.00
_cell.angle_beta   90.00
_cell.angle_gamma   90.00
#
_symmetry.space_group_name_H-M   'P 1'
#
loop_
_entity.id
_entity.type
_entity.pdbx_description
1 polymer ?
#
loop_
_entity_poly.entity_id
_entity_poly.type
_entity_poly.pdbx_seq_one_letter_code
_entity_poly.pdbx_strand_id
1 'polypeptide(L)'
;MIPRGDLCRPTQREVPGMRNRDPLRVTQLLIVLVLVLLAGCKRSLASVEGTSSSLEPVDLQPGERLRVVATTSIVADVVREVAGDSVELTQLIPVGADPHSFTPTPQDMAAVSEAHVLFINGAGLEVGLEDLLAGSVGEVPVVAVSEGVALLSLSGEADGGDRTTDPHTWLDPNNVMIWVDNIWHALASLDPQHADEYEARANADQASLQQLDQWIRDQVATIPPERRKLVTDHLIFGYFARTYG
;
A
#
# COMPACT_ATOMS: atom_id res chain seq x y z
N MET A 1 -23.53 3.15 93.34
CA MET A 1 -22.60 3.58 94.41
C MET A 1 -21.80 4.77 93.87
N ILE A 2 -21.93 5.95 94.47
CA ILE A 2 -21.07 7.15 94.33
C ILE A 2 -20.08 7.09 95.53
N PRO A 3 -18.85 7.68 95.61
CA PRO A 3 -18.20 8.83 94.91
C PRO A 3 -16.83 8.45 94.25
N ARG A 4 -15.88 9.30 93.78
CA ARG A 4 -15.67 10.76 93.46
C ARG A 4 -14.39 10.87 92.59
N GLY A 5 -14.05 12.05 92.05
CA GLY A 5 -12.64 12.35 91.67
C GLY A 5 -12.40 13.50 90.67
N ASP A 6 -12.74 14.74 91.01
CA ASP A 6 -12.38 15.92 90.20
C ASP A 6 -10.94 16.39 90.46
N LEU A 7 -10.25 16.98 89.44
CA LEU A 7 -9.85 18.41 89.41
C LEU A 7 -8.70 18.74 88.40
N CYS A 8 -8.86 19.88 87.73
CA CYS A 8 -7.82 20.83 87.24
C CYS A 8 -6.75 20.40 86.20
N ARG A 9 -6.23 21.30 85.34
CA ARG A 9 -6.71 22.53 84.64
C ARG A 9 -5.67 22.85 83.51
N PRO A 10 -5.88 23.85 82.62
CA PRO A 10 -5.28 23.83 81.27
C PRO A 10 -3.87 24.45 81.15
N THR A 11 -3.19 24.13 80.05
CA THR A 11 -2.05 24.91 79.53
C THR A 11 -2.46 25.68 78.27
N GLN A 12 -2.35 27.01 78.34
CA GLN A 12 -2.42 27.88 77.17
C GLN A 12 -1.06 27.86 76.45
N ARG A 13 -1.05 27.76 75.13
CA ARG A 13 0.17 27.97 74.32
C ARG A 13 -0.19 28.83 73.11
N GLU A 14 0.46 29.98 73.02
CA GLU A 14 0.24 30.96 71.96
C GLU A 14 0.70 30.41 70.60
N VAL A 15 -0.05 30.72 69.54
CA VAL A 15 0.35 30.41 68.15
C VAL A 15 0.76 31.73 67.47
N PRO A 16 2.01 31.87 66.98
CA PRO A 16 2.48 33.10 66.34
C PRO A 16 1.71 33.48 65.08
N GLY A 17 1.65 34.79 64.81
CA GLY A 17 0.76 35.38 63.81
C GLY A 17 0.95 34.93 62.36
N MET A 18 -0.16 34.90 61.62
CA MET A 18 -0.18 34.77 60.17
C MET A 18 0.64 35.90 59.52
N ARG A 19 1.72 35.55 58.83
CA ARG A 19 2.36 36.46 57.88
C ARG A 19 1.46 36.62 56.66
N ASN A 20 1.09 37.86 56.34
CA ASN A 20 0.53 38.20 55.03
C ASN A 20 1.40 37.60 53.93
N ARG A 21 0.78 36.85 53.01
CA ARG A 21 1.44 36.35 51.81
C ARG A 21 1.21 37.36 50.69
N ASP A 22 2.28 37.89 50.12
CA ASP A 22 2.21 38.90 49.06
C ASP A 22 1.45 38.33 47.85
N PRO A 23 0.34 38.97 47.40
CA PRO A 23 -0.48 38.43 46.31
C PRO A 23 0.31 38.34 45.00
N LEU A 24 1.27 39.25 44.79
CA LEU A 24 2.16 39.32 43.63
C LEU A 24 2.98 38.04 43.39
N ARG A 25 3.37 37.32 44.45
CA ARG A 25 4.09 36.04 44.32
C ARG A 25 3.18 34.88 43.89
N VAL A 26 1.89 34.94 44.25
CA VAL A 26 0.91 33.92 43.84
C VAL A 26 0.53 34.09 42.38
N THR A 27 0.38 35.33 41.90
CA THR A 27 0.08 35.61 40.49
C THR A 27 1.22 35.21 39.54
N GLN A 28 2.48 35.44 39.93
CA GLN A 28 3.63 34.98 39.13
C GLN A 28 3.73 33.44 39.06
N LEU A 29 3.43 32.73 40.15
CA LEU A 29 3.43 31.25 40.15
C LEU A 29 2.35 30.67 39.23
N LEU A 30 1.17 31.29 39.18
CA LEU A 30 0.07 30.88 38.30
C LEU A 30 0.39 31.06 36.81
N ILE A 31 1.06 32.16 36.43
CA ILE A 31 1.43 32.41 35.02
C ILE A 31 2.48 31.39 34.55
N VAL A 32 3.46 31.03 35.39
CA VAL A 32 4.45 29.99 35.06
C VAL A 32 3.80 28.61 34.97
N LEU A 33 2.85 28.28 35.85
CA LEU A 33 2.16 26.99 35.82
C LEU A 33 1.28 26.81 34.56
N VAL A 34 0.63 27.88 34.09
CA VAL A 34 -0.15 27.86 32.83
C VAL A 34 0.75 27.72 31.60
N LEU A 35 1.95 28.33 31.61
CA LEU A 35 2.91 28.16 30.51
C LEU A 35 3.54 26.76 30.45
N VAL A 36 3.78 26.12 31.60
CA VAL A 36 4.34 24.75 31.65
C VAL A 36 3.31 23.69 31.21
N LEU A 37 2.01 23.92 31.43
CA LEU A 37 0.95 23.00 31.01
C LEU A 37 0.65 23.00 29.49
N LEU A 38 1.18 23.97 28.73
CA LEU A 38 1.10 24.01 27.26
C LEU A 38 2.28 23.32 26.55
N ALA A 39 3.28 22.83 27.30
CA ALA A 39 4.35 21.97 26.80
C ALA A 39 4.00 20.47 26.88
N GLY A 40 2.72 20.14 27.09
CA GLY A 40 2.22 18.76 27.04
C GLY A 40 2.43 18.18 25.65
N CYS A 41 3.16 17.06 25.58
CA CYS A 41 3.65 16.44 24.36
C CYS A 41 2.66 16.52 23.18
N LYS A 42 3.04 17.25 22.13
CA LYS A 42 2.72 16.83 20.77
C LYS A 42 3.36 15.45 20.59
N ARG A 43 2.64 14.39 20.94
CA ARG A 43 2.83 13.13 20.24
C ARG A 43 2.49 13.46 18.80
N SER A 44 3.52 13.68 17.99
CA SER A 44 3.38 13.42 16.58
C SER A 44 2.78 12.04 16.50
N LEU A 45 1.61 11.93 15.86
CA LEU A 45 1.33 10.70 15.17
C LEU A 45 2.53 10.59 14.23
N ALA A 46 3.44 9.68 14.56
CA ALA A 46 4.27 9.11 13.52
C ALA A 46 3.23 8.48 12.60
N SER A 47 3.00 9.13 11.46
CA SER A 47 2.53 8.41 10.30
C SER A 47 3.34 7.13 10.26
N VAL A 48 2.68 5.99 10.09
CA VAL A 48 3.39 4.83 9.57
C VAL A 48 3.74 5.24 8.14
N GLU A 49 4.87 5.93 8.00
CA GLU A 49 5.65 5.95 6.78
C GLU A 49 6.05 4.49 6.59
N GLY A 50 5.14 3.73 5.97
CA GLY A 50 5.49 2.46 5.38
C GLY A 50 6.70 2.74 4.49
N THR A 51 7.74 1.93 4.65
CA THR A 51 8.99 2.08 3.91
C THR A 51 8.71 1.94 2.43
N SER A 52 8.41 3.07 1.78
CA SER A 52 8.58 3.27 0.35
C SER A 52 10.08 3.16 0.11
N SER A 53 10.54 1.92 -0.05
CA SER A 53 11.91 1.61 -0.43
C SER A 53 12.13 2.24 -1.79
N SER A 54 13.02 3.23 -1.88
CA SER A 54 13.30 3.88 -3.15
C SER A 54 13.94 2.86 -4.10
N LEU A 55 13.55 2.92 -5.38
CA LEU A 55 14.12 2.08 -6.41
C LEU A 55 15.52 2.61 -6.77
N GLU A 56 16.51 2.18 -6.00
CA GLU A 56 17.92 2.52 -6.24
C GLU A 56 18.54 1.55 -7.28
N PRO A 57 19.49 2.02 -8.11
CA PRO A 57 20.19 1.16 -9.07
C PRO A 57 20.92 -0.02 -8.41
N VAL A 58 20.79 -1.21 -9.01
CA VAL A 58 21.43 -2.44 -8.55
C VAL A 58 22.83 -2.60 -9.16
N ASP A 59 23.83 -2.96 -8.35
CA ASP A 59 25.21 -3.23 -8.79
C ASP A 59 25.34 -4.64 -9.43
N LEU A 60 24.71 -4.82 -10.58
CA LEU A 60 24.72 -6.07 -11.35
C LEU A 60 26.13 -6.37 -11.89
N GLN A 61 26.61 -7.59 -11.64
CA GLN A 61 27.91 -8.02 -12.15
C GLN A 61 27.85 -8.28 -13.68
N PRO A 62 28.99 -8.25 -14.41
CA PRO A 62 29.00 -8.49 -15.85
C PRO A 62 28.41 -9.86 -16.23
N GLY A 63 27.26 -9.85 -16.90
CA GLY A 63 26.51 -11.05 -17.29
C GLY A 63 25.47 -11.54 -16.27
N GLU A 64 25.35 -10.88 -15.12
CA GLU A 64 24.18 -10.98 -14.24
C GLU A 64 22.97 -10.27 -14.88
N ARG A 65 21.76 -10.70 -14.52
CA ARG A 65 20.50 -10.06 -14.90
C ARG A 65 19.76 -9.59 -13.67
N LEU A 66 18.93 -8.55 -13.82
CA LEU A 66 18.05 -8.13 -12.74
C LEU A 66 17.05 -9.27 -12.44
N ARG A 67 17.17 -9.90 -11.27
CA ARG A 67 16.17 -10.86 -10.76
C ARG A 67 14.87 -10.14 -10.41
N VAL A 68 13.79 -10.51 -11.09
CA VAL A 68 12.47 -9.92 -10.98
C VAL A 68 11.47 -11.01 -10.63
N VAL A 69 10.59 -10.76 -9.66
CA VAL A 69 9.42 -11.61 -9.41
C VAL A 69 8.16 -10.86 -9.83
N ALA A 70 7.22 -11.55 -10.46
CA ALA A 70 5.86 -11.06 -10.73
C ALA A 70 4.84 -12.03 -10.13
N THR A 71 3.77 -11.51 -9.53
CA THR A 71 2.75 -12.36 -8.87
C THR A 71 1.98 -13.20 -9.87
N THR A 72 1.09 -12.58 -10.66
CA THR A 72 0.21 -13.30 -11.58
C THR A 72 0.88 -13.53 -12.93
N SER A 73 0.36 -14.49 -13.70
CA SER A 73 0.76 -14.67 -15.11
C SER A 73 0.53 -13.44 -15.98
N ILE A 74 -0.45 -12.59 -15.64
CA ILE A 74 -0.78 -11.36 -16.40
C ILE A 74 0.27 -10.28 -16.12
N VAL A 75 0.62 -10.05 -14.85
CA VAL A 75 1.71 -9.13 -14.48
C VAL A 75 3.03 -9.63 -15.05
N ALA A 76 3.30 -10.94 -14.98
CA ALA A 76 4.49 -11.55 -15.57
C ALA A 76 4.55 -11.44 -17.11
N ASP A 77 3.41 -11.32 -17.80
CA ASP A 77 3.37 -11.13 -19.25
C ASP A 77 3.76 -9.70 -19.62
N VAL A 78 3.14 -8.69 -18.98
CA VAL A 78 3.48 -7.27 -19.21
C VAL A 78 4.93 -6.97 -18.82
N VAL A 79 5.43 -7.55 -17.71
CA VAL A 79 6.85 -7.46 -17.35
C VAL A 79 7.75 -8.06 -18.43
N ARG A 80 7.36 -9.17 -19.07
CA ARG A 80 8.14 -9.80 -20.14
C ARG A 80 8.16 -8.97 -21.42
N GLU A 81 7.05 -8.37 -21.81
CA GLU A 81 7.00 -7.50 -23.00
C GLU A 81 7.91 -6.27 -22.81
N VAL A 82 7.89 -5.63 -21.63
CA VAL A 82 8.76 -4.48 -21.33
C VAL A 82 10.22 -4.87 -21.16
N ALA A 83 10.50 -5.96 -20.42
CA ALA A 83 11.85 -6.32 -20.01
C ALA A 83 12.63 -7.19 -21.02
N GLY A 84 11.92 -7.98 -21.83
CA GLY A 84 12.49 -8.99 -22.70
C GLY A 84 13.51 -9.90 -22.00
N ASP A 85 14.63 -10.17 -22.69
CA ASP A 85 15.71 -11.00 -22.18
C ASP A 85 16.68 -10.28 -21.22
N SER A 86 16.47 -9.01 -20.87
CA SER A 86 17.42 -8.25 -20.03
C SER A 86 17.32 -8.63 -18.53
N VAL A 87 16.22 -9.28 -18.13
CA VAL A 87 15.92 -9.67 -16.74
C VAL A 87 15.87 -11.19 -16.54
N GLU A 88 15.89 -11.63 -15.28
CA GLU A 88 15.56 -12.99 -14.87
C GLU A 88 14.18 -12.97 -14.17
N LEU A 89 13.13 -13.31 -14.93
CA LEU A 89 11.74 -13.21 -14.46
C LEU A 89 11.21 -14.52 -13.89
N THR A 90 10.79 -14.49 -12.62
CA THR A 90 10.05 -15.57 -11.95
C THR A 90 8.57 -15.19 -11.78
N GLN A 91 7.66 -16.08 -12.18
CA GLN A 91 6.22 -15.94 -11.93
C GLN A 91 5.84 -16.74 -10.68
N LEU A 92 5.17 -16.09 -9.72
CA LEU A 92 4.86 -16.69 -8.42
C LEU A 92 3.60 -17.57 -8.43
N ILE A 93 2.52 -17.07 -9.02
CA ILE A 93 1.19 -17.70 -9.00
C ILE A 93 1.03 -18.53 -10.28
N PRO A 94 0.90 -19.86 -10.23
CA PRO A 94 0.79 -20.70 -11.42
C PRO A 94 -0.43 -20.37 -12.29
N VAL A 95 -0.33 -20.63 -13.59
CA VAL A 95 -1.47 -20.47 -14.51
C VAL A 95 -2.63 -21.37 -14.08
N GLY A 96 -3.81 -20.77 -13.88
CA GLY A 96 -5.02 -21.46 -13.41
C GLY A 96 -5.19 -21.53 -11.89
N ALA A 97 -4.23 -21.01 -11.10
CA ALA A 97 -4.45 -20.76 -9.68
C ALA A 97 -5.23 -19.45 -9.47
N ASP A 98 -6.02 -19.39 -8.40
CA ASP A 98 -6.74 -18.17 -7.99
C ASP A 98 -5.79 -17.24 -7.21
N PRO A 99 -5.56 -15.99 -7.65
CA PRO A 99 -4.68 -15.07 -6.95
C PRO A 99 -5.25 -14.57 -5.61
N HIS A 100 -6.58 -14.53 -5.44
CA HIS A 100 -7.22 -14.03 -4.21
C HIS A 100 -6.99 -14.96 -3.01
N SER A 101 -6.79 -16.26 -3.26
CA SER A 101 -6.59 -17.29 -2.24
C SER A 101 -5.23 -17.99 -2.31
N PHE A 102 -4.31 -17.50 -3.15
CA PHE A 102 -2.97 -18.07 -3.28
C PHE A 102 -2.19 -18.02 -1.96
N THR A 103 -1.52 -19.11 -1.61
CA THR A 103 -0.61 -19.20 -0.46
C THR A 103 0.78 -19.59 -0.97
N PRO A 104 1.81 -18.75 -0.80
CA PRO A 104 3.15 -19.05 -1.29
C PRO A 104 3.78 -20.22 -0.53
N THR A 105 4.56 -21.03 -1.24
CA THR A 105 5.41 -22.07 -0.66
C THR A 105 6.71 -21.47 -0.09
N PRO A 106 7.48 -22.22 0.72
CA PRO A 106 8.79 -21.77 1.17
C PRO A 106 9.78 -21.48 0.03
N GLN A 107 9.62 -22.13 -1.14
CA GLN A 107 10.44 -21.86 -2.32
C GLN A 107 10.04 -20.54 -2.99
N ASP A 108 8.75 -20.24 -3.04
CA ASP A 108 8.22 -18.96 -3.55
C ASP A 108 8.72 -17.79 -2.70
N MET A 109 8.69 -17.94 -1.36
CA MET A 109 9.23 -16.93 -0.44
C MET A 109 10.75 -16.75 -0.56
N ALA A 110 11.50 -17.81 -0.87
CA ALA A 110 12.94 -17.69 -1.14
C ALA A 110 13.19 -16.91 -2.45
N ALA A 111 12.47 -17.23 -3.53
CA ALA A 111 12.58 -16.51 -4.79
C ALA A 111 12.23 -15.02 -4.65
N VAL A 112 11.20 -14.69 -3.86
CA VAL A 112 10.87 -13.30 -3.51
C VAL A 112 11.98 -12.62 -2.70
N SER A 113 12.55 -13.30 -1.70
CA SER A 113 13.63 -12.78 -0.85
C SER A 113 14.96 -12.58 -1.58
N GLU A 114 15.18 -13.26 -2.71
CA GLU A 114 16.39 -13.15 -3.54
C GLU A 114 16.22 -12.18 -4.72
N ALA A 115 14.99 -11.69 -4.95
CA ALA A 115 14.66 -10.76 -6.03
C ALA A 115 15.17 -9.33 -5.73
N HIS A 116 15.43 -8.57 -6.79
CA HIS A 116 15.70 -7.13 -6.67
C HIS A 116 14.42 -6.29 -6.69
N VAL A 117 13.31 -6.84 -7.20
CA VAL A 117 11.98 -6.20 -7.21
C VAL A 117 10.89 -7.25 -7.32
N LEU A 118 9.76 -6.98 -6.66
CA LEU A 118 8.52 -7.74 -6.78
C LEU A 118 7.42 -6.87 -7.41
N PHE A 119 6.93 -7.25 -8.59
CA PHE A 119 5.75 -6.67 -9.20
C PHE A 119 4.48 -7.41 -8.73
N ILE A 120 3.56 -6.66 -8.13
CA ILE A 120 2.22 -7.13 -7.75
C ILE A 120 1.17 -6.45 -8.64
N ASN A 121 -0.01 -7.04 -8.79
CA ASN A 121 -1.16 -6.34 -9.37
C ASN A 121 -1.50 -5.11 -8.53
N GLY A 122 -1.61 -5.30 -7.21
CA GLY A 122 -2.07 -4.29 -6.28
C GLY A 122 -3.59 -4.16 -6.30
N ALA A 123 -4.11 -3.01 -5.90
CA ALA A 123 -5.55 -2.74 -5.76
C ALA A 123 -6.33 -3.74 -4.86
N GLY A 124 -5.61 -4.52 -4.05
CA GLY A 124 -6.15 -5.57 -3.19
C GLY A 124 -6.42 -6.90 -3.90
N LEU A 125 -5.70 -7.26 -4.98
CA LEU A 125 -5.78 -8.61 -5.56
C LEU A 125 -5.10 -9.65 -4.65
N GLU A 126 -3.90 -9.33 -4.18
CA GLU A 126 -3.01 -10.26 -3.48
C GLU A 126 -3.23 -10.29 -1.96
N VAL A 127 -4.48 -10.19 -1.51
CA VAL A 127 -4.89 -9.94 -0.10
C VAL A 127 -4.12 -10.76 0.93
N GLY A 128 -3.99 -12.08 0.74
CA GLY A 128 -3.28 -12.96 1.68
C GLY A 128 -1.76 -12.97 1.53
N LEU A 129 -1.23 -12.52 0.38
CA LEU A 129 0.19 -12.45 0.10
C LEU A 129 0.78 -11.12 0.59
N GLU A 130 0.07 -9.99 0.46
CA GLU A 130 0.50 -8.66 0.95
C GLU A 130 0.90 -8.71 2.44
N ASP A 131 0.09 -9.33 3.30
CA ASP A 131 0.39 -9.54 4.72
C ASP A 131 1.68 -10.37 4.95
N LEU A 132 1.87 -11.43 4.14
CA LEU A 132 3.06 -12.29 4.22
C LEU A 132 4.32 -11.58 3.75
N LEU A 133 4.21 -10.76 2.70
CA LEU A 133 5.31 -9.92 2.21
C LEU A 133 5.70 -8.89 3.27
N ALA A 134 4.73 -8.17 3.84
CA ALA A 134 4.96 -7.17 4.89
C ALA A 134 5.64 -7.76 6.14
N GLY A 135 5.37 -9.02 6.46
CA GLY A 135 6.01 -9.73 7.57
C GLY A 135 7.38 -10.38 7.27
N SER A 136 7.75 -10.56 6.00
CA SER A 136 8.86 -11.47 5.61
C SER A 136 9.88 -10.91 4.62
N VAL A 137 9.56 -9.83 3.89
CA VAL A 137 10.27 -9.39 2.68
C VAL A 137 10.85 -7.98 2.85
N GLY A 138 11.22 -7.62 4.08
CA GLY A 138 11.47 -6.24 4.54
C GLY A 138 12.59 -5.42 3.88
N GLU A 139 13.18 -5.87 2.78
CA GLU A 139 14.21 -5.16 2.01
C GLU A 139 13.92 -5.12 0.49
N VAL A 140 13.08 -6.02 -0.06
CA VAL A 140 12.81 -6.06 -1.51
C VAL A 140 11.72 -5.05 -1.85
N PRO A 141 11.96 -4.11 -2.79
CA PRO A 141 10.94 -3.16 -3.19
C PRO A 141 9.77 -3.86 -3.89
N VAL A 142 8.56 -3.46 -3.51
CA VAL A 142 7.30 -3.95 -4.08
C VAL A 142 6.69 -2.86 -4.93
N VAL A 143 6.39 -3.17 -6.20
CA VAL A 143 5.78 -2.24 -7.16
C VAL A 143 4.39 -2.74 -7.51
N ALA A 144 3.37 -1.96 -7.15
CA ALA A 144 1.98 -2.23 -7.54
C ALA A 144 1.74 -1.69 -8.95
N VAL A 145 1.61 -2.57 -9.95
CA VAL A 145 1.51 -2.13 -11.35
C VAL A 145 0.21 -1.35 -11.62
N SER A 146 -0.84 -1.55 -10.82
CA SER A 146 -2.06 -0.76 -10.87
C SER A 146 -2.00 0.61 -10.17
N GLU A 147 -0.84 1.05 -9.66
CA GLU A 147 -0.72 2.40 -9.09
C GLU A 147 -1.06 3.48 -10.13
N GLY A 148 -1.86 4.47 -9.73
CA GLY A 148 -2.40 5.49 -10.65
C GLY A 148 -3.67 5.09 -11.42
N VAL A 149 -4.09 3.82 -11.41
CA VAL A 149 -5.36 3.41 -12.01
C VAL A 149 -6.56 4.00 -11.25
N ALA A 150 -7.54 4.54 -11.98
CA ALA A 150 -8.80 4.99 -11.42
C ALA A 150 -9.69 3.79 -11.01
N LEU A 151 -9.48 3.30 -9.79
CA LEU A 151 -10.10 2.08 -9.27
C LEU A 151 -11.63 2.19 -9.16
N LEU A 152 -12.31 1.13 -9.58
CA LEU A 152 -13.73 0.93 -9.32
C LEU A 152 -13.95 0.44 -7.88
N SER A 153 -15.12 0.74 -7.31
CA SER A 153 -15.58 0.10 -6.07
C SER A 153 -16.47 -1.08 -6.42
N LEU A 154 -16.27 -2.22 -5.75
CA LEU A 154 -17.16 -3.37 -5.89
C LEU A 154 -18.53 -3.02 -5.28
N SER A 155 -19.59 -3.08 -6.08
CA SER A 155 -20.95 -2.82 -5.60
C SER A 155 -21.56 -4.09 -5.01
N GLY A 156 -21.28 -4.34 -3.74
CA GLY A 156 -21.94 -5.34 -2.89
C GLY A 156 -22.27 -4.75 -1.52
N GLU A 157 -23.32 -5.25 -0.86
CA GLU A 157 -23.79 -4.75 0.43
C GLU A 157 -22.83 -5.11 1.58
N ALA A 158 -21.72 -4.38 1.71
CA ALA A 158 -20.93 -4.34 2.93
C ALA A 158 -21.61 -3.38 3.94
N ASP A 159 -22.51 -3.93 4.74
CA ASP A 159 -23.15 -3.22 5.86
C ASP A 159 -22.11 -2.93 6.95
N GLY A 160 -21.44 -1.78 6.82
CA GLY A 160 -20.54 -1.21 7.83
C GLY A 160 -19.12 -1.77 7.88
N GLY A 161 -18.30 -1.45 6.88
CA GLY A 161 -16.84 -1.56 7.03
C GLY A 161 -16.10 -1.86 5.72
N ASP A 162 -15.30 -0.88 5.30
CA ASP A 162 -14.41 -0.89 4.15
C ASP A 162 -15.03 -1.00 2.74
N ARG A 163 -14.53 -0.19 1.80
CA ARG A 163 -14.94 -0.21 0.39
C ARG A 163 -13.92 -1.02 -0.38
N THR A 164 -14.17 -2.31 -0.58
CA THR A 164 -13.30 -3.11 -1.43
C THR A 164 -13.27 -2.56 -2.85
N THR A 165 -12.07 -2.23 -3.32
CA THR A 165 -11.82 -1.87 -4.71
C THR A 165 -11.92 -3.09 -5.60
N ASP A 166 -12.28 -2.91 -6.87
CA ASP A 166 -12.21 -3.96 -7.87
C ASP A 166 -10.75 -4.10 -8.32
N PRO A 167 -10.06 -5.23 -8.03
CA PRO A 167 -8.64 -5.37 -8.36
C PRO A 167 -8.39 -5.76 -9.82
N HIS A 168 -9.44 -6.11 -10.59
CA HIS A 168 -9.34 -6.70 -11.94
C HIS A 168 -9.04 -5.68 -13.04
N THR A 169 -8.10 -4.76 -12.76
CA THR A 169 -7.84 -3.56 -13.58
C THR A 169 -7.39 -3.90 -15.00
N TRP A 170 -6.73 -5.05 -15.23
CA TRP A 170 -6.26 -5.49 -16.55
C TRP A 170 -7.36 -5.74 -17.60
N LEU A 171 -8.63 -5.88 -17.19
CA LEU A 171 -9.75 -6.08 -18.12
C LEU A 171 -10.17 -4.80 -18.87
N ASP A 172 -9.38 -3.73 -18.73
CA ASP A 172 -9.37 -2.54 -19.57
C ASP A 172 -7.89 -2.27 -19.98
N PRO A 173 -7.50 -2.51 -21.25
CA PRO A 173 -6.14 -2.23 -21.77
C PRO A 173 -5.62 -0.82 -21.49
N ASN A 174 -6.50 0.17 -21.26
CA ASN A 174 -6.08 1.52 -20.89
C ASN A 174 -5.47 1.57 -19.48
N ASN A 175 -5.88 0.67 -18.58
CA ASN A 175 -5.21 0.49 -17.29
C ASN A 175 -3.89 -0.28 -17.46
N VAL A 176 -3.81 -1.23 -18.40
CA VAL A 176 -2.57 -1.98 -18.67
C VAL A 176 -1.47 -1.08 -19.24
N MET A 177 -1.82 -0.02 -19.99
CA MET A 177 -0.83 0.99 -20.39
C MET A 177 -0.19 1.71 -19.18
N ILE A 178 -0.95 1.92 -18.09
CA ILE A 178 -0.41 2.44 -16.82
C ILE A 178 0.50 1.40 -16.15
N TRP A 179 0.16 0.11 -16.24
CA TRP A 179 1.04 -0.97 -15.76
C TRP A 179 2.38 -0.96 -16.51
N VAL A 180 2.36 -0.81 -17.83
CA VAL A 180 3.56 -0.69 -18.68
C VAL A 180 4.42 0.50 -18.25
N ASP A 181 3.80 1.67 -18.01
CA ASP A 181 4.50 2.85 -17.50
C ASP A 181 5.21 2.57 -16.16
N ASN A 182 4.47 2.02 -15.19
CA ASN A 182 4.98 1.69 -13.85
C ASN A 182 6.11 0.65 -13.90
N ILE A 183 5.97 -0.38 -14.74
CA ILE A 183 6.97 -1.44 -14.92
C ILE A 183 8.25 -0.89 -15.54
N TRP A 184 8.18 -0.15 -16.66
CA TRP A 184 9.38 0.34 -17.32
C TRP A 184 10.14 1.34 -16.45
N HIS A 185 9.43 2.24 -15.77
CA HIS A 185 10.06 3.20 -14.85
C HIS A 185 10.76 2.50 -13.68
N ALA A 186 10.17 1.43 -13.14
CA ALA A 186 10.80 0.64 -12.08
C ALA A 186 12.06 -0.07 -12.59
N LEU A 187 11.97 -0.75 -13.74
CA LEU A 187 13.10 -1.45 -14.36
C LEU A 187 14.24 -0.51 -14.72
N ALA A 188 13.96 0.66 -15.31
CA ALA A 188 14.96 1.66 -15.66
C ALA A 188 15.61 2.35 -14.44
N SER A 189 14.93 2.39 -13.30
CA SER A 189 15.50 2.88 -12.04
C SER A 189 16.47 1.86 -11.42
N LEU A 190 16.10 0.58 -11.44
CA LEU A 190 16.87 -0.53 -10.89
C LEU A 190 18.05 -0.93 -11.79
N ASP A 191 17.88 -0.83 -13.10
CA ASP A 191 18.86 -1.20 -14.12
C ASP A 191 18.97 -0.10 -15.21
N PRO A 192 19.67 1.02 -14.91
CA PRO A 192 19.81 2.12 -15.84
C PRO A 192 20.62 1.79 -17.11
N GLN A 193 21.31 0.64 -17.16
CA GLN A 193 22.12 0.24 -18.32
C GLN A 193 21.25 -0.21 -19.50
N HIS A 194 20.06 -0.75 -19.22
CA HIS A 194 19.10 -1.19 -20.24
C HIS A 194 17.87 -0.26 -20.35
N ALA A 195 17.90 0.93 -19.73
CA ALA A 195 16.77 1.87 -19.69
C ALA A 195 16.20 2.20 -21.10
N ASP A 196 17.06 2.52 -22.07
CA ASP A 196 16.65 2.81 -23.45
C ASP A 196 15.95 1.59 -24.12
N GLU A 197 16.34 0.36 -23.76
CA GLU A 197 15.69 -0.87 -24.27
C GLU A 197 14.33 -1.12 -23.61
N TYR A 198 14.21 -0.84 -22.31
CA TYR A 198 12.93 -0.88 -21.58
C TYR A 198 11.96 0.17 -22.12
N GLU A 199 12.41 1.40 -22.36
CA GLU A 199 11.59 2.46 -22.96
C GLU A 199 11.13 2.08 -24.38
N ALA A 200 12.04 1.56 -25.22
CA ALA A 200 11.70 1.15 -26.58
C ALA A 200 10.67 0.02 -26.62
N ARG A 201 10.77 -0.96 -25.72
CA ARG A 201 9.81 -2.07 -25.57
C ARG A 201 8.47 -1.60 -24.99
N ALA A 202 8.48 -0.77 -23.95
CA ALA A 202 7.27 -0.17 -23.37
C ALA A 202 6.47 0.62 -24.40
N ASN A 203 7.12 1.44 -25.23
CA ASN A 203 6.47 2.17 -26.32
C ASN A 203 5.83 1.24 -27.38
N ALA A 204 6.46 0.09 -27.67
CA ALA A 204 5.93 -0.90 -28.61
C ALA A 204 4.71 -1.66 -28.03
N ASP A 205 4.73 -1.99 -26.74
CA ASP A 205 3.60 -2.62 -26.07
C ASP A 205 2.42 -1.63 -25.91
N GLN A 206 2.68 -0.37 -25.52
CA GLN A 206 1.64 0.67 -25.51
C GLN A 206 0.95 0.82 -26.88
N ALA A 207 1.71 0.83 -27.98
CA ALA A 207 1.13 0.87 -29.32
C ALA A 207 0.27 -0.38 -29.65
N SER A 208 0.60 -1.52 -29.05
CA SER A 208 -0.15 -2.78 -29.20
C SER A 208 -1.43 -2.78 -28.36
N LEU A 209 -1.36 -2.29 -27.12
CA LEU A 209 -2.50 -2.09 -26.22
C LEU A 209 -3.51 -1.06 -26.76
N GLN A 210 -3.04 0.01 -27.42
CA GLN A 210 -3.91 0.98 -28.13
C GLN A 210 -4.67 0.33 -29.29
N GLN A 211 -4.00 -0.53 -30.08
CA GLN A 211 -4.65 -1.29 -31.14
C GLN A 211 -5.66 -2.31 -30.58
N LEU A 212 -5.34 -2.94 -29.45
CA LEU A 212 -6.24 -3.85 -28.74
C LEU A 212 -7.49 -3.11 -28.22
N ASP A 213 -7.35 -1.95 -27.58
CA ASP A 213 -8.48 -1.13 -27.12
C ASP A 213 -9.43 -0.80 -28.28
N GLN A 214 -8.89 -0.27 -29.38
CA GLN A 214 -9.68 0.06 -30.57
C GLN A 214 -10.37 -1.18 -31.15
N TRP A 215 -9.67 -2.31 -31.25
CA TRP A 215 -10.25 -3.56 -31.73
C TRP A 215 -11.40 -4.06 -30.83
N ILE A 216 -11.26 -3.97 -29.50
CA ILE A 216 -12.34 -4.32 -28.55
C ILE A 216 -13.54 -3.40 -28.75
N ARG A 217 -13.33 -2.08 -28.89
CA ARG A 217 -14.42 -1.11 -29.19
C ARG A 217 -15.17 -1.51 -30.45
N ASP A 218 -14.46 -1.85 -31.51
CA ASP A 218 -15.06 -2.26 -32.78
C ASP A 218 -15.83 -3.59 -32.67
N GLN A 219 -15.31 -4.58 -31.93
CA GLN A 219 -16.03 -5.84 -31.70
C GLN A 219 -17.30 -5.62 -30.85
N VAL A 220 -17.21 -4.88 -29.74
CA VAL A 220 -18.35 -4.63 -28.85
C VAL A 220 -19.41 -3.74 -29.55
N ALA A 221 -18.99 -2.85 -30.45
CA ALA A 221 -19.90 -2.07 -31.29
C ALA A 221 -20.79 -2.92 -32.21
N THR A 222 -20.37 -4.15 -32.57
CA THR A 222 -21.22 -5.09 -33.34
C THR A 222 -22.43 -5.61 -32.55
N ILE A 223 -22.40 -5.50 -31.21
CA ILE A 223 -23.45 -5.97 -30.32
C ILE A 223 -24.40 -4.80 -30.00
N PRO A 224 -25.71 -4.92 -30.26
CA PRO A 224 -26.71 -3.92 -29.86
C PRO A 224 -26.65 -3.64 -28.34
N PRO A 225 -26.68 -2.38 -27.87
CA PRO A 225 -26.48 -2.05 -26.45
C PRO A 225 -27.39 -2.83 -25.49
N GLU A 226 -28.66 -3.05 -25.84
CA GLU A 226 -29.63 -3.79 -25.02
C GLU A 226 -29.30 -5.29 -24.87
N ARG A 227 -28.37 -5.81 -25.68
CA ARG A 227 -27.85 -7.19 -25.68
C ARG A 227 -26.47 -7.32 -25.05
N ARG A 228 -25.82 -6.22 -24.64
CA ARG A 228 -24.53 -6.24 -23.94
C ARG A 228 -24.75 -6.60 -22.48
N LYS A 229 -24.97 -7.90 -22.25
CA LYS A 229 -25.24 -8.48 -20.94
C LYS A 229 -24.32 -9.67 -20.75
N LEU A 230 -23.28 -9.46 -19.95
CA LEU A 230 -22.33 -10.50 -19.56
C LEU A 230 -22.74 -11.06 -18.20
N VAL A 231 -22.75 -12.39 -18.07
CA VAL A 231 -23.01 -13.10 -16.81
C VAL A 231 -21.84 -14.06 -16.60
N THR A 232 -21.19 -13.93 -15.45
CA THR A 232 -20.02 -14.70 -15.05
C THR A 232 -20.22 -15.25 -13.64
N ASP A 233 -19.38 -16.21 -13.28
CA ASP A 233 -19.25 -16.78 -11.94
C ASP A 233 -18.55 -15.82 -10.96
N HIS A 234 -17.60 -15.02 -11.45
CA HIS A 234 -16.90 -13.99 -10.68
C HIS A 234 -17.00 -12.59 -11.29
N LEU A 235 -17.04 -11.55 -10.45
CA LEU A 235 -17.22 -10.15 -10.83
C LEU A 235 -15.90 -9.49 -11.24
N ILE A 236 -15.31 -9.94 -12.35
CA ILE A 236 -14.03 -9.44 -12.85
C ILE A 236 -14.18 -8.36 -13.94
N PHE A 237 -15.26 -8.40 -14.71
CA PHE A 237 -15.44 -7.55 -15.90
C PHE A 237 -15.90 -6.10 -15.60
N GLY A 238 -15.68 -5.58 -14.39
CA GLY A 238 -16.11 -4.24 -13.99
C GLY A 238 -15.51 -3.13 -14.87
N TYR A 239 -14.20 -3.17 -15.07
CA TYR A 239 -13.48 -2.22 -15.93
C TYR A 239 -13.86 -2.37 -17.41
N PHE A 240 -13.99 -3.60 -17.90
CA PHE A 240 -14.44 -3.89 -19.27
C PHE A 240 -15.82 -3.29 -19.54
N ALA A 241 -16.80 -3.55 -18.66
CA ALA A 241 -18.16 -3.04 -18.79
C ALA A 241 -18.21 -1.51 -18.70
N ARG A 242 -17.41 -0.89 -17.81
CA ARG A 242 -17.26 0.58 -17.74
C ARG A 242 -16.81 1.19 -19.07
N THR A 243 -15.83 0.55 -19.73
CA THR A 243 -15.10 1.16 -20.86
C THR A 243 -15.70 0.83 -22.23
N TYR A 244 -16.41 -0.29 -22.36
CA TYR A 244 -17.00 -0.76 -23.63
C TYR A 244 -18.53 -0.82 -23.66
N GLY A 245 -19.19 -0.85 -22.49
CA GLY A 245 -20.65 -0.88 -22.32
C GLY A 245 -21.26 -2.26 -22.47
#